data_AF-A0A355ULW1-F1
#
_entry.id   AF-A0A355ULW1-F1
#
_cell.length_a   1.000
_cell.length_b   1.000
_cell.length_c   1.000
_cell.angle_alpha   90.00
_cell.angle_beta   90.00
_cell.angle_gamma   90.00
#
_symmetry.space_group_name_H-M   'P 1'
#
loop_
_entity.id
_entity.type
_entity.pdbx_description
1 polymer ?
#
loop_
_entity_poly.entity_id
_entity_poly.type
_entity_poly.pdbx_seq_one_letter_code
_entity_poly.pdbx_strand_id
1 'polypeptide(L)' 'MMTTIDTQDIYGNDVPKDTIIKGNYNTDNLDYLRFGDEWYFDIPSSQFVKNVNYLSPMIQIIGMDGGLRGLMPIYYLRRR' A
#
# COMPACT_ATOMS: atom_id res chain seq x y z
N MET A 1 9.15 -15.82 9.84
CA MET A 1 8.26 -16.30 10.91
C MET A 1 6.91 -15.62 10.70
N MET A 2 5.84 -16.38 10.41
CA MET A 2 4.47 -15.83 10.35
C MET A 2 3.99 -15.67 11.79
N THR A 3 3.63 -14.45 12.17
CA THR A 3 3.02 -14.18 13.48
C THR A 3 1.53 -14.09 13.27
N THR A 4 0.79 -15.10 13.71
CA THR A 4 -0.67 -15.05 13.76
C THR A 4 -1.07 -14.25 15.00
N ILE A 5 -1.80 -13.16 14.82
CA ILE A 5 -2.42 -12.43 15.93
C ILE A 5 -3.87 -12.90 15.99
N ASP A 6 -4.17 -13.81 16.90
CA ASP A 6 -5.54 -14.27 17.12
C ASP A 6 -6.34 -13.14 17.77
N THR A 7 -7.36 -12.65 17.08
CA THR A 7 -8.31 -11.67 17.63
C THR A 7 -9.53 -12.42 18.12
N GLN A 8 -9.79 -12.35 19.43
CA GLN A 8 -11.02 -12.86 20.02
C GLN A 8 -12.10 -11.78 20.03
N ASP A 9 -13.35 -12.16 19.80
CA ASP A 9 -14.48 -11.28 20.03
C ASP A 9 -14.71 -11.04 21.54
N ILE A 10 -15.69 -10.20 21.89
CA ILE A 10 -16.04 -9.92 23.30
C ILE A 10 -16.58 -11.16 24.06
N TYR A 11 -16.81 -12.26 23.36
CA TYR A 11 -17.30 -13.53 23.88
C TYR A 11 -16.23 -14.62 23.88
N GLY A 12 -14.99 -14.30 23.48
CA GLY A 12 -13.87 -15.24 23.45
C GLY A 12 -13.88 -16.20 22.25
N ASN A 13 -14.71 -15.97 21.23
CA ASN A 13 -14.65 -16.75 19.99
C ASN A 13 -13.47 -16.27 19.14
N ASP A 14 -12.72 -17.21 18.58
CA ASP A 14 -11.68 -16.89 17.61
C ASP A 14 -12.35 -16.32 16.35
N VAL A 15 -11.99 -15.08 16.01
CA VAL A 15 -12.45 -14.44 14.77
C VAL A 15 -11.38 -14.67 13.71
N PRO A 16 -11.64 -15.49 12.67
CA PRO A 16 -10.67 -15.72 11.61
C PRO A 16 -10.33 -14.39 10.94
N LYS A 17 -9.06 -14.01 10.95
CA LYS A 17 -8.61 -12.86 10.19
C LYS A 17 -8.46 -13.28 8.74
N ASP A 18 -9.39 -12.86 7.88
CA ASP A 18 -9.33 -13.10 6.43
C ASP A 18 -8.11 -12.48 5.74
N THR A 19 -7.31 -11.69 6.45
CA THR A 19 -6.20 -10.92 5.90
C THR A 19 -4.88 -11.21 6.61
N ILE A 20 -3.89 -11.68 5.85
CA ILE A 20 -2.52 -11.84 6.33
C ILE A 20 -1.75 -10.57 6.00
N ILE A 21 -1.44 -9.77 7.02
CA ILE A 21 -0.46 -8.69 6.90
C ILE A 21 0.92 -9.35 7.02
N LYS A 22 1.65 -9.50 5.91
CA LYS A 22 2.99 -10.12 5.90
C LYS A 22 3.89 -9.37 6.92
N GLY A 23 4.31 -10.02 8.00
CA GLY A 23 5.07 -9.37 9.07
C GLY A 23 6.51 -8.95 8.71
N ASN A 24 7.03 -9.34 7.54
CA ASN A 24 8.37 -8.95 7.07
C ASN A 24 8.32 -8.58 5.58
N TYR A 25 8.88 -7.43 5.23
CA TYR A 25 8.97 -6.92 3.87
C TYR A 25 10.45 -6.73 3.51
N ASN A 26 10.92 -7.41 2.46
CA ASN A 26 12.25 -7.22 1.89
C ASN A 26 12.13 -6.66 0.46
N THR A 27 13.28 -6.36 -0.17
CA THR A 27 13.34 -5.81 -1.54
C THR A 27 12.65 -6.69 -2.58
N ASP A 28 12.52 -7.99 -2.32
CA ASP A 28 11.91 -8.96 -3.23
C ASP A 28 10.37 -8.91 -3.21
N ASN A 29 9.78 -8.17 -2.27
CA ASN A 29 8.33 -8.06 -2.09
C ASN A 29 7.76 -6.70 -2.54
N LEU A 30 8.54 -5.89 -3.27
CA LEU A 30 8.11 -4.59 -3.81
C LEU A 30 7.51 -4.75 -5.21
N ASP A 31 6.26 -5.19 -5.26
CA ASP A 31 5.60 -5.51 -6.54
C ASP A 31 5.04 -4.27 -7.27
N TYR A 32 4.79 -3.17 -6.55
CA TYR A 32 4.12 -1.99 -7.10
C TYR A 32 4.75 -0.67 -6.63
N LEU A 33 4.60 0.35 -7.47
CA LEU A 33 4.93 1.74 -7.16
C LEU A 33 3.67 2.59 -7.24
N ARG A 34 3.46 3.44 -6.23
CA ARG A 34 2.44 4.49 -6.24
C ARG A 34 3.12 5.84 -6.44
N PHE A 35 2.55 6.65 -7.33
CA PHE A 35 2.96 8.02 -7.58
C PHE A 35 1.86 8.96 -7.09
N GLY A 36 2.24 9.98 -6.34
CA GLY A 36 1.37 11.10 -5.98
C GLY A 36 1.71 12.28 -6.86
N ASP A 37 0.81 12.63 -7.76
CA ASP A 37 1.06 13.62 -8.80
C ASP A 37 0.11 14.82 -8.68
N GLU A 38 0.61 16.00 -9.04
CA GLU A 38 -0.17 17.22 -9.27
C GLU A 38 -0.15 17.60 -10.74
N TRP A 39 -1.34 17.88 -11.27
CA TRP A 39 -1.57 18.12 -12.69
C TRP A 39 -2.29 19.45 -12.81
N TYR A 40 -1.79 20.34 -13.65
CA TYR A 40 -2.49 21.58 -13.96
C TYR A 40 -2.25 22.00 -15.40
N PHE A 41 -3.22 22.74 -15.94
CA PHE A 41 -3.14 23.36 -17.24
C PHE A 41 -3.11 24.88 -17.05
N ASP A 42 -2.03 25.51 -17.49
CA ASP A 42 -1.86 26.95 -17.44
C ASP A 42 -2.40 27.57 -18.73
N ILE A 43 -3.58 28.20 -18.65
CA ILE A 43 -4.31 28.73 -19.81
C ILE A 43 -3.52 29.83 -20.55
N PRO A 44 -2.95 30.85 -19.86
CA PRO A 44 -2.16 31.91 -20.51
C PRO A 44 -0.98 31.38 -21.33
N SER A 45 -0.25 30.39 -20.83
CA SER A 45 0.91 29.82 -21.53
C SER A 45 0.55 28.61 -22.40
N SER A 46 -0.69 28.13 -22.34
CA SER A 46 -1.16 26.88 -22.94
C SER A 46 -0.28 25.67 -22.58
N GLN A 47 0.32 25.69 -21.39
CA GLN A 47 1.18 24.62 -20.91
C GLN A 47 0.40 23.63 -20.06
N PHE A 48 0.61 22.35 -20.33
CA PHE A 48 0.20 21.27 -19.45
C PHE A 48 1.39 20.83 -18.59
N VAL A 49 1.24 20.91 -17.27
CA VAL A 49 2.30 20.55 -16.32
C VAL A 49 1.84 19.36 -15.48
N LYS A 50 2.73 18.37 -15.38
CA LYS A 50 2.60 17.20 -14.50
C LYS A 50 3.80 17.14 -13.57
N ASN A 51 3.55 17.30 -12.27
CA ASN A 51 4.56 17.20 -11.23
C ASN A 51 4.35 15.92 -10.42
N VAL A 52 5.39 15.08 -10.36
CA VAL A 52 5.43 13.94 -9.45
C VAL A 52 5.95 14.44 -8.10
N ASN A 53 5.08 14.44 -7.09
CA ASN A 53 5.39 14.99 -5.77
C ASN A 53 6.00 13.95 -4.84
N TYR A 54 5.53 12.71 -4.94
CA TYR A 54 6.12 11.60 -4.20
C TYR A 54 6.01 10.28 -4.95
N LEU A 55 6.90 9.36 -4.58
CA LEU A 55 6.84 7.95 -4.93
C LEU A 55 6.78 7.10 -3.66
N SER A 56 5.96 6.05 -3.68
CA SER A 56 5.86 5.09 -2.60
C SER A 56 5.96 3.66 -3.13
N PRO A 57 6.94 2.87 -2.68
CA PRO A 57 6.90 1.43 -2.88
C PRO A 57 5.76 0.82 -2.07
N MET A 58 5.05 -0.08 -2.74
CA MET A 58 3.82 -0.67 -2.26
C MET A 58 3.99 -2.18 -2.14
N ILE A 59 3.40 -2.74 -1.10
CA ILE A 59 3.33 -4.17 -0.85
C ILE A 59 1.91 -4.68 -1.04
N GLN A 60 1.80 -5.93 -1.47
CA GLN A 60 0.53 -6.62 -1.58
C GLN A 60 0.00 -7.07 -0.21
N ILE A 61 -1.29 -6.82 0.02
CA ILE A 61 -2.07 -7.43 1.08
C ILE A 61 -2.79 -8.62 0.47
N ILE A 62 -2.46 -9.82 0.91
CA ILE A 62 -2.99 -11.08 0.36
C ILE A 62 -3.91 -11.74 1.41
N GLY A 63 -5.09 -12.17 0.96
CA GLY A 63 -6.02 -12.92 1.78
C GLY A 63 -5.55 -14.35 2.02
N MET A 64 -6.14 -15.05 2.99
CA MET A 64 -5.82 -16.46 3.25
C MET A 64 -6.14 -17.37 2.05
N ASP A 65 -7.05 -16.95 1.18
CA ASP A 65 -7.39 -17.60 -0.09
C ASP A 65 -6.36 -17.36 -1.21
N GLY A 66 -5.28 -16.61 -0.93
CA GLY A 66 -4.28 -16.21 -1.92
C GLY A 66 -4.72 -15.05 -2.80
N GLY A 67 -5.92 -14.49 -2.59
CA GLY A 67 -6.43 -13.37 -3.37
C GLY A 67 -5.77 -12.04 -2.99
N LEU A 68 -5.51 -11.17 -3.99
CA LEU A 68 -5.08 -9.79 -3.75
C LEU A 68 -6.23 -8.98 -3.12
N ARG A 69 -6.01 -8.46 -1.91
CA ARG A 69 -7.01 -7.68 -1.15
C ARG A 69 -6.71 -6.18 -1.16
N GLY A 70 -5.47 -5.78 -1.40
CA GLY A 70 -5.11 -4.38 -1.47
C GLY A 70 -3.62 -4.14 -1.55
N LEU A 71 -3.25 -2.86 -1.55
CA LEU A 71 -1.87 -2.41 -1.58
C LEU A 71 -1.63 -1.44 -0.42
N MET A 72 -0.54 -1.64 0.32
CA MET A 72 -0.14 -0.77 1.43
C MET A 72 1.17 -0.05 1.11
N PRO A 73 1.27 1.28 1.29
CA PRO A 73 2.52 2.01 1.14
C PRO A 73 3.45 1.70 2.32
N ILE A 74 4.75 1.48 2.05
CA ILE A 74 5.73 1.27 3.14
C ILE A 74 6.30 2.62 3.60
N TYR A 75 6.73 3.47 2.65
CA TYR A 75 7.25 4.80 2.91
C TYR A 75 7.04 5.70 1.69
N TYR A 76 7.30 7.00 1.83
CA TYR A 76 7.19 7.98 0.76
C TYR A 76 8.54 8.66 0.52
N LEU A 77 9.02 8.64 -0.71
CA LEU A 77 10.10 9.50 -1.20
C LEU A 77 9.44 10.74 -1.79
N ARG A 78 9.51 11.85 -1.06
CA ARG A 78 8.89 13.12 -1.46
C ARG A 78 9.95 14.09 -1.97
N ARG A 79 9.64 14.80 -3.06
CA ARG A 79 10.43 15.93 -3.54
C ARG A 79 10.38 17.07 -2.51
N ARG A 80 11.54 17.64 -2.17
CA ARG A 80 11.64 18.83 -1.31
C ARG A 80 11.14 20.07 -2.03
#